data_AF-A0A376RPN2-F1
#
_entry.id   AF-A0A376RPN2-F1
#
_cell.length_a   1.000
_cell.length_b   1.000
_cell.length_c   1.000
_cell.angle_alpha   90.00
_cell.angle_beta   90.00
_cell.angle_gamma   90.00
#
_symmetry.space_group_name_H-M   'P 1'
#
loop_
_entity.id
_entity.type
_entity.pdbx_description
1 polymer ?
#
loop_
_entity_poly.entity_id
_entity_poly.type
_entity_poly.pdbx_seq_one_letter_code
_entity_poly.pdbx_strand_id
1 'polypeptide(L)'
;MEDAIRQSTSGPQKLVGPLIAIPVTELYTVQEEDKTVERKRSFIHFWLPESLMVDGNQNVEERKIGIYTGQVWHSDLTLKPIFDVSRLSELNRPNIILGKPFIVISVGDARGIGVVKAPEVNGTALTIEPGTGLEQGGQGVHIPLPEGDWRKQNLKLNMALNLSGTGDLSVVPAGRNSEMTLTSNWPHPSFLGDFLPAKREVSESGFQAQWQSSWFANNLGERFASGNDTGWENFPAFSVAVTTPADQYQLTDRATKYAILLIA
;
A
#
# COMPACT_ATOMS: atom_id res chain seq x y z
N MET A 1 21.25 13.58 3.50
CA MET A 1 20.40 14.52 4.27
C MET A 1 19.21 13.78 4.82
N GLU A 2 18.42 13.14 3.96
CA GLU A 2 17.25 12.32 4.35
C GLU A 2 17.62 11.10 5.20
N ASP A 3 18.76 10.43 4.96
CA ASP A 3 19.06 9.14 5.62
C ASP A 3 19.20 9.20 7.15
N ALA A 4 19.72 10.29 7.72
CA ALA A 4 19.84 10.45 9.17
C ALA A 4 18.47 10.64 9.85
N ILE A 5 17.53 11.32 9.17
CA ILE A 5 16.16 11.50 9.66
C ILE A 5 15.38 10.18 9.48
N ARG A 6 15.51 9.51 8.33
CA ARG A 6 14.93 8.19 8.04
C ARG A 6 15.35 7.13 9.06
N GLN A 7 16.58 7.20 9.58
CA GLN A 7 17.04 6.29 10.64
C GLN A 7 16.37 6.54 11.99
N SER A 8 15.99 7.79 12.28
CA SER A 8 15.39 8.20 13.57
C SER A 8 13.86 8.12 13.64
N THR A 9 13.19 8.08 12.50
CA THR A 9 11.73 7.95 12.37
C THR A 9 11.39 6.75 11.48
N SER A 10 10.91 7.01 10.26
CA SER A 10 10.54 6.03 9.24
C SER A 10 10.78 6.64 7.87
N GLY A 11 11.10 5.80 6.90
CA GLY A 11 11.34 6.23 5.53
C GLY A 11 10.06 6.61 4.75
N PRO A 12 10.20 6.76 3.43
CA PRO A 12 9.05 6.84 2.53
C PRO A 12 8.11 5.65 2.71
N GLN A 13 6.82 5.89 2.51
CA GLN A 13 5.80 4.88 2.74
C GLN A 13 5.07 4.57 1.45
N LYS A 14 5.05 3.28 1.10
CA LYS A 14 4.21 2.74 0.06
C LYS A 14 3.21 1.76 0.64
N LEU A 15 1.96 2.17 0.73
CA LEU A 15 0.86 1.35 1.23
C LEU A 15 0.31 0.47 0.12
N VAL A 16 0.28 -0.84 0.35
CA VAL A 16 -0.31 -1.83 -0.56
C VAL A 16 -1.41 -2.59 0.18
N GLY A 17 -2.61 -2.57 -0.38
CA GLY A 17 -3.80 -3.20 0.20
C GLY A 17 -4.80 -2.18 0.76
N PRO A 18 -5.81 -2.64 1.51
CA PRO A 18 -5.95 -4.01 2.02
C PRO A 18 -6.28 -5.05 0.94
N LEU A 19 -5.69 -6.24 1.04
CA LEU A 19 -5.96 -7.42 0.20
C LEU A 19 -6.36 -8.59 1.09
N ILE A 20 -7.10 -9.58 0.57
CA ILE A 20 -7.30 -10.85 1.29
C ILE A 20 -6.39 -11.91 0.70
N ALA A 21 -5.44 -12.39 1.49
CA ALA A 21 -4.60 -13.53 1.15
C ALA A 21 -5.31 -14.83 1.55
N ILE A 22 -5.47 -15.74 0.60
CA ILE A 22 -6.11 -17.04 0.80
C ILE A 22 -5.06 -18.11 0.50
N PRO A 23 -4.58 -18.86 1.52
CA PRO A 23 -3.77 -20.04 1.26
C PRO A 23 -4.57 -21.07 0.49
N VAL A 24 -4.01 -21.57 -0.61
CA VAL A 24 -4.64 -22.56 -1.49
C VAL A 24 -3.73 -23.77 -1.61
N THR A 25 -4.29 -24.96 -1.40
CA THR A 25 -3.67 -26.24 -1.77
C THR A 25 -4.45 -26.86 -2.91
N GLU A 26 -3.81 -27.00 -4.06
CA GLU A 26 -4.38 -27.67 -5.23
C GLU A 26 -3.84 -29.10 -5.32
N LEU A 27 -4.76 -30.06 -5.43
CA LEU A 27 -4.48 -31.45 -5.74
C LEU A 27 -4.54 -31.64 -7.26
N TYR A 28 -3.50 -32.23 -7.83
CA TYR A 28 -3.46 -32.53 -9.27
C TYR A 28 -2.79 -33.88 -9.50
N THR A 29 -3.13 -34.48 -10.64
CA THR A 29 -2.69 -35.81 -11.00
C THR A 29 -1.67 -35.75 -12.13
N VAL A 30 -0.56 -36.46 -11.98
CA VAL A 30 0.48 -36.58 -13.01
C VAL A 30 0.61 -38.05 -13.41
N GLN A 31 0.78 -38.30 -14.71
CA GLN A 31 1.16 -39.61 -15.23
C GLN A 31 2.68 -39.74 -15.14
N GLU A 32 3.17 -40.68 -14.32
CA GLU A 32 4.59 -41.03 -14.21
C GLU A 32 4.72 -42.54 -14.42
N GLU A 33 5.47 -42.96 -15.46
CA GLU A 33 5.87 -44.36 -15.71
C GLU A 33 4.76 -45.40 -15.46
N ASP A 34 3.64 -45.28 -16.19
CA ASP A 34 2.42 -46.12 -16.10
C ASP A 34 1.64 -46.06 -14.77
N LYS A 35 1.91 -45.07 -13.91
CA LYS A 35 1.15 -44.82 -12.68
C LYS A 35 0.57 -43.41 -12.64
N THR A 36 -0.66 -43.36 -12.17
CA THR A 36 -1.37 -42.12 -11.86
C THR A 36 -0.99 -41.70 -10.44
N VAL A 37 -0.24 -40.61 -10.30
CA VAL A 37 0.27 -40.13 -9.00
C VAL A 37 -0.38 -38.80 -8.63
N GLU A 38 -0.91 -38.72 -7.41
CA GLU A 38 -1.45 -37.48 -6.86
C GLU A 38 -0.31 -36.61 -6.30
N ARG A 39 -0.31 -35.33 -6.68
CA ARG A 39 0.63 -34.31 -6.22
C ARG A 39 -0.17 -33.14 -5.63
N LYS A 40 0.49 -32.38 -4.77
CA LYS A 40 -0.05 -31.16 -4.17
C LYS A 40 0.83 -29.97 -4.49
N ARG A 41 0.23 -28.82 -4.77
CA ARG A 41 0.89 -27.53 -4.87
C ARG A 41 0.21 -26.55 -3.92
N SER A 42 1.00 -25.79 -3.17
CA SER A 42 0.51 -24.72 -2.30
C SER A 42 0.91 -23.36 -2.85
N PHE A 43 0.00 -22.39 -2.76
CA PHE A 43 0.25 -20.98 -3.14
C PHE A 43 -0.72 -20.04 -2.41
N ILE A 44 -0.46 -18.74 -2.47
CA ILE A 44 -1.39 -17.71 -1.99
C ILE A 44 -2.20 -17.18 -3.17
N HIS A 45 -3.52 -17.22 -3.06
CA HIS A 45 -4.41 -16.47 -3.94
C HIS A 45 -4.76 -15.14 -3.28
N PHE A 46 -4.45 -14.03 -3.95
CA PHE A 46 -4.85 -12.70 -3.50
C PHE A 46 -6.22 -12.34 -4.07
N TRP A 47 -7.20 -12.21 -3.18
CA TRP A 47 -8.51 -11.65 -3.51
C TRP A 47 -8.46 -10.13 -3.36
N LEU A 48 -8.43 -9.45 -4.51
CA LEU A 48 -8.40 -7.99 -4.60
C LEU A 48 -9.80 -7.41 -4.40
N PRO A 49 -9.93 -6.20 -3.84
CA PRO A 49 -11.23 -5.56 -3.67
C PRO A 49 -11.83 -5.12 -5.01
N GLU A 50 -13.16 -5.15 -5.10
CA GLU A 50 -13.90 -4.57 -6.22
C GLU A 50 -13.80 -3.03 -6.16
N SER A 51 -13.90 -2.44 -4.97
CA SER A 51 -13.65 -1.01 -4.76
C SER A 51 -12.75 -0.76 -3.56
N LEU A 52 -11.90 0.27 -3.65
CA LEU A 52 -11.05 0.76 -2.57
C LEU A 52 -11.20 2.28 -2.46
N MET A 53 -11.73 2.74 -1.32
CA MET A 53 -11.78 4.16 -0.97
C MET A 53 -10.76 4.44 0.14
N VAL A 54 -9.95 5.48 -0.06
CA VAL A 54 -8.92 5.92 0.88
C VAL A 54 -9.12 7.40 1.19
N ASP A 55 -9.38 7.71 2.45
CA ASP A 55 -9.42 9.10 2.94
C ASP A 55 -8.22 9.34 3.85
N GLY A 56 -7.47 10.40 3.60
CA GLY A 56 -6.27 10.75 4.36
C GLY A 56 -6.27 12.19 4.87
N ASN A 57 -5.88 12.38 6.12
CA ASN A 57 -5.50 13.68 6.66
C ASN A 57 -4.04 13.63 7.09
N GLN A 58 -3.19 14.41 6.44
CA GLN A 58 -1.74 14.43 6.65
C GLN A 58 -1.32 15.72 7.34
N ASN A 59 -0.65 15.58 8.49
CA ASN A 59 0.02 16.67 9.17
C ASN A 59 1.53 16.55 8.95
N VAL A 60 2.11 17.58 8.35
CA VAL A 60 3.55 17.72 8.12
C VAL A 60 4.15 18.65 9.17
N GLU A 61 5.23 18.21 9.78
CA GLU A 61 6.01 18.96 10.75
C GLU A 61 7.50 19.00 10.40
N GLU A 62 8.16 20.09 10.76
CA GLU A 62 9.60 20.22 10.66
C GLU A 62 10.27 19.52 11.84
N ARG A 63 11.17 18.58 11.58
CA ARG A 63 11.93 17.87 12.60
C ARG A 63 13.41 18.18 12.48
N LYS A 64 14.02 18.57 13.61
CA LYS A 64 15.44 18.87 13.74
C LYS A 64 16.18 17.74 14.44
N ILE A 65 17.30 17.31 13.86
CA ILE A 65 18.20 16.30 14.42
C ILE A 65 19.62 16.83 14.32
N GLY A 66 20.17 17.27 15.46
CA GLY A 66 21.45 17.97 15.50
C GLY A 66 21.38 19.24 14.65
N ILE A 67 22.22 19.29 13.59
CA ILE A 67 22.26 20.40 12.63
C ILE A 67 21.36 20.19 11.40
N TYR A 68 20.69 19.04 11.31
CA TYR A 68 19.85 18.68 10.17
C TYR A 68 18.39 19.00 10.43
N THR A 69 17.71 19.41 9.37
CA THR A 69 16.27 19.67 9.41
C THR A 69 15.60 19.00 8.22
N GLY A 70 14.46 18.36 8.43
CA GLY A 70 13.64 17.78 7.37
C GLY A 70 12.18 17.65 7.78
N GLN A 71 11.31 17.32 6.83
CA GLN A 71 9.89 17.16 7.08
C GLN A 71 9.58 15.71 7.47
N VAL A 72 8.85 15.58 8.57
CA VAL A 72 8.17 14.33 8.94
C VAL A 72 6.69 14.57 8.76
N TRP A 73 5.99 13.56 8.25
CA TRP A 73 4.55 13.62 8.09
C TRP A 73 3.88 12.50 8.87
N HIS A 74 2.67 12.79 9.36
CA HIS A 74 1.78 11.90 10.09
C HIS A 74 0.43 11.90 9.40
N SER A 75 -0.01 10.75 8.93
CA SER A 75 -1.26 10.61 8.19
C SER A 75 -2.24 9.73 8.94
N ASP A 76 -3.43 10.26 9.20
CA ASP A 76 -4.61 9.49 9.58
C ASP A 76 -5.27 8.97 8.30
N LEU A 77 -5.17 7.67 8.03
CA LEU A 77 -5.74 7.03 6.84
C LEU A 77 -6.97 6.21 7.21
N THR A 78 -8.05 6.37 6.46
CA THR A 78 -9.24 5.50 6.53
C THR A 78 -9.35 4.71 5.24
N LEU A 79 -9.38 3.38 5.35
CA LEU A 79 -9.43 2.43 4.24
C LEU A 79 -10.78 1.71 4.25
N LYS A 80 -11.52 1.78 3.15
CA LYS A 80 -12.83 1.14 3.00
C LYS A 80 -12.91 0.26 1.75
N PRO A 81 -12.25 -0.92 1.73
CA PRO A 81 -12.39 -1.83 0.60
C PRO A 81 -13.66 -2.67 0.67
N ILE A 82 -14.21 -2.98 -0.50
CA ILE A 82 -15.33 -3.92 -0.69
C ILE A 82 -14.85 -5.08 -1.53
N PHE A 83 -14.96 -6.30 -1.01
CA PHE A 83 -14.59 -7.54 -1.71
C PHE A 83 -15.84 -8.25 -2.23
N ASP A 84 -15.91 -8.45 -3.55
CA ASP A 84 -17.01 -9.15 -4.21
C ASP A 84 -16.74 -10.67 -4.25
N VAL A 85 -17.62 -11.42 -3.60
CA VAL A 85 -17.48 -12.87 -3.40
C VAL A 85 -17.58 -13.67 -4.70
N SER A 86 -18.25 -13.13 -5.72
CA SER A 86 -18.36 -13.77 -7.04
C SER A 86 -17.00 -13.97 -7.71
N ARG A 87 -15.99 -13.17 -7.32
CA ARG A 87 -14.60 -13.27 -7.79
C ARG A 87 -13.89 -14.55 -7.34
N LEU A 88 -14.42 -15.25 -6.34
CA LEU A 88 -13.85 -16.48 -5.83
C LEU A 88 -14.38 -17.74 -6.53
N SER A 89 -15.25 -17.58 -7.53
CA SER A 89 -15.85 -18.71 -8.27
C SER A 89 -14.80 -19.64 -8.88
N GLU A 90 -13.65 -19.11 -9.29
CA GLU A 90 -12.54 -19.91 -9.84
C GLU A 90 -11.90 -20.86 -8.82
N LEU A 91 -11.98 -20.54 -7.53
CA LEU A 91 -11.50 -21.37 -6.42
C LEU A 91 -12.49 -22.45 -6.00
N ASN A 92 -13.72 -22.43 -6.53
CA ASN A 92 -14.75 -23.42 -6.22
C ASN A 92 -14.57 -24.69 -7.06
N ARG A 93 -13.47 -25.41 -6.83
CA ARG A 93 -13.14 -26.67 -7.51
C ARG A 93 -12.96 -27.79 -6.49
N PRO A 94 -13.36 -29.03 -6.82
CA PRO A 94 -13.27 -30.16 -5.89
C PRO A 94 -11.83 -30.52 -5.51
N ASN A 95 -10.85 -30.16 -6.33
CA ASN A 95 -9.43 -30.40 -6.10
C ASN A 95 -8.71 -29.25 -5.38
N ILE A 96 -9.44 -28.23 -4.93
CA ILE A 96 -8.90 -27.07 -4.21
C ILE A 96 -9.31 -27.16 -2.74
N ILE A 97 -8.31 -27.03 -1.87
CA ILE A 97 -8.48 -26.91 -0.42
C ILE A 97 -8.05 -25.49 -0.03
N LEU A 98 -8.95 -24.75 0.61
CA LEU A 98 -8.69 -23.39 1.08
C LEU A 98 -8.25 -23.42 2.54
N GLY A 99 -7.15 -22.73 2.83
CA GLY A 99 -6.69 -22.46 4.19
C GLY A 99 -7.45 -21.31 4.84
N LYS A 100 -6.95 -20.87 6.00
CA LYS A 100 -7.52 -19.73 6.73
C LYS A 100 -7.10 -18.43 6.05
N PRO A 101 -8.03 -17.62 5.53
CA PRO A 101 -7.68 -16.37 4.88
C PRO A 101 -7.38 -15.29 5.91
N PHE A 102 -6.62 -14.29 5.48
CA PHE A 102 -6.29 -13.12 6.30
C PHE A 102 -6.18 -11.89 5.42
N ILE A 103 -6.52 -10.73 5.99
CA ILE A 103 -6.30 -9.46 5.32
C ILE A 103 -4.82 -9.11 5.49
N VAL A 104 -4.18 -8.62 4.43
CA VAL A 104 -2.80 -8.14 4.44
C VAL A 104 -2.74 -6.68 3.99
N ILE A 105 -1.92 -5.90 4.69
CA ILE A 105 -1.55 -4.54 4.32
C ILE A 105 -0.04 -4.43 4.44
N SER A 106 0.61 -4.02 3.36
CA SER A 106 2.04 -3.73 3.35
C SER A 106 2.27 -2.23 3.45
N VAL A 107 3.38 -1.85 4.08
CA VAL A 107 3.89 -0.48 4.10
C VAL A 107 5.36 -0.47 3.67
N GLY A 108 5.94 0.70 3.42
CA GLY A 108 7.36 0.83 3.06
C GLY A 108 8.28 0.60 4.25
N ASP A 109 7.88 1.06 5.44
CA ASP A 109 8.66 0.95 6.67
C ASP A 109 7.72 0.80 7.87
N ALA A 110 7.70 -0.38 8.50
CA ALA A 110 6.76 -0.69 9.57
C ALA A 110 6.95 0.19 10.81
N ARG A 111 8.12 0.83 10.98
CA ARG A 111 8.36 1.79 12.08
C ARG A 111 7.44 3.01 12.00
N GLY A 112 6.91 3.30 10.81
CA GLY A 112 5.94 4.36 10.59
C GLY A 112 4.51 4.01 10.98
N ILE A 113 4.20 2.73 11.23
CA ILE A 113 2.86 2.31 11.65
C ILE A 113 2.65 2.77 13.08
N GLY A 114 1.67 3.66 13.27
CA GLY A 114 1.22 4.12 14.57
C GLY A 114 0.06 3.30 15.11
N VAL A 115 -0.92 3.97 15.68
CA VAL A 115 -2.18 3.34 16.14
C VAL A 115 -2.94 2.78 14.94
N VAL A 116 -3.39 1.53 15.04
CA VAL A 116 -4.38 0.97 14.13
C VAL A 116 -5.66 0.75 14.92
N LYS A 117 -6.75 1.42 14.53
CA LYS A 117 -8.04 1.18 15.18
C LYS A 117 -8.54 -0.19 14.75
N ALA A 118 -9.18 -0.90 15.68
CA ALA A 118 -9.68 -2.25 15.47
C ALA A 118 -10.46 -2.32 14.14
N PRO A 119 -9.96 -3.06 13.13
CA PRO A 119 -10.61 -3.14 11.84
C PRO A 119 -11.94 -3.88 11.99
N GLU A 120 -12.96 -3.43 11.27
CA GLU A 120 -14.27 -4.07 11.28
C GLU A 120 -14.57 -4.68 9.91
N VAL A 121 -14.96 -5.95 9.89
CA VAL A 121 -15.51 -6.59 8.69
C VAL A 121 -16.99 -6.86 8.91
N ASN A 122 -17.83 -6.28 8.06
CA ASN A 122 -19.29 -6.39 8.17
C ASN A 122 -19.82 -6.08 9.59
N GLY A 123 -19.19 -5.12 10.30
CA GLY A 123 -19.54 -4.71 11.66
C GLY A 123 -18.96 -5.59 12.78
N THR A 124 -18.17 -6.61 12.46
CA THR A 124 -17.46 -7.43 13.45
C THR A 124 -16.03 -6.93 13.60
N ALA A 125 -15.65 -6.51 14.80
CA ALA A 125 -14.29 -6.09 15.11
C ALA A 125 -13.31 -7.28 15.05
N LEU A 126 -12.14 -7.05 14.45
CA LEU A 126 -11.09 -8.05 14.28
C LEU A 126 -9.81 -7.63 15.01
N THR A 127 -8.98 -8.61 15.32
CA THR A 127 -7.65 -8.39 15.91
C THR A 127 -6.61 -8.23 14.82
N ILE A 128 -5.76 -7.22 14.97
CA ILE A 128 -4.65 -6.95 14.07
C ILE A 128 -3.35 -7.48 14.65
N GLU A 129 -2.52 -8.04 13.80
CA GLU A 129 -1.22 -8.62 14.14
C GLU A 129 -0.10 -7.96 13.32
N PRO A 130 1.10 -7.79 13.89
CA PRO A 130 2.23 -7.20 13.19
C PRO A 130 2.77 -8.12 12.09
N GLY A 131 3.36 -7.52 11.05
CA GLY A 131 3.88 -8.22 9.88
C GLY A 131 2.78 -8.57 8.87
N THR A 132 3.16 -8.88 7.64
CA THR A 132 2.23 -9.14 6.53
C THR A 132 1.54 -10.51 6.60
N GLY A 133 1.98 -11.41 7.49
CA GLY A 133 1.46 -12.79 7.60
C GLY A 133 1.83 -13.70 6.43
N LEU A 134 2.53 -13.20 5.39
CA LEU A 134 3.01 -14.00 4.28
C LEU A 134 4.32 -14.69 4.63
N GLU A 135 4.56 -15.87 4.04
CA GLU A 135 5.80 -16.64 4.25
C GLU A 135 7.07 -15.87 3.85
N GLN A 136 6.97 -15.03 2.82
CA GLN A 136 8.07 -14.17 2.35
C GLN A 136 8.37 -13.00 3.30
N GLY A 137 7.55 -12.82 4.34
CA GLY A 137 7.62 -11.68 5.24
C GLY A 137 7.16 -10.39 4.58
N GLY A 138 7.68 -9.27 5.07
CA GLY A 138 7.33 -7.92 4.62
C GLY A 138 7.00 -6.99 5.79
N GLN A 139 7.04 -5.70 5.50
CA GLN A 139 6.72 -4.64 6.47
C GLN A 139 5.23 -4.33 6.37
N GLY A 140 4.49 -4.44 7.47
CA GLY A 140 3.04 -4.28 7.41
C GLY A 140 2.31 -4.87 8.60
N VAL A 141 1.03 -5.16 8.37
CA VAL A 141 0.10 -5.77 9.32
C VAL A 141 -0.75 -6.81 8.61
N HIS A 142 -1.26 -7.76 9.38
CA HIS A 142 -2.25 -8.73 8.91
C HIS A 142 -3.37 -8.90 9.93
N ILE A 143 -4.53 -9.34 9.44
CA ILE A 143 -5.73 -9.52 10.24
C ILE A 143 -6.31 -10.89 9.88
N PRO A 144 -6.24 -11.88 10.77
CA PRO A 144 -6.91 -13.16 10.56
C PRO A 144 -8.42 -12.93 10.36
N LEU A 145 -8.99 -13.48 9.29
CA LEU A 145 -10.44 -13.49 9.16
C LEU A 145 -11.03 -14.54 10.12
N PRO A 146 -12.19 -14.24 10.73
CA PRO A 146 -12.82 -15.13 11.70
C PRO A 146 -13.22 -16.44 11.04
N GLU A 147 -13.23 -17.52 11.82
CA GLU A 147 -13.69 -18.82 11.34
C GLU A 147 -15.17 -18.73 10.93
N GLY A 148 -15.45 -19.13 9.70
CA GLY A 148 -16.78 -19.00 9.09
C GLY A 148 -16.70 -19.07 7.58
N ASP A 149 -17.85 -19.11 6.92
CA ASP A 149 -17.89 -19.13 5.47
C ASP A 149 -17.87 -17.70 4.89
N TRP A 150 -16.67 -17.14 4.83
CA TRP A 150 -16.34 -15.86 4.21
C TRP A 150 -16.68 -15.82 2.70
N ARG A 151 -17.13 -16.95 2.11
CA ARG A 151 -17.59 -17.07 0.73
C ARG A 151 -19.11 -16.95 0.55
N LYS A 152 -19.87 -16.64 1.61
CA LYS A 152 -21.33 -16.47 1.54
C LYS A 152 -21.78 -15.08 1.14
N GLN A 153 -20.94 -14.07 1.33
CA GLN A 153 -21.32 -12.67 1.14
C GLN A 153 -20.10 -11.81 0.85
N ASN A 154 -20.35 -10.63 0.30
CA ASN A 154 -19.33 -9.61 0.13
C ASN A 154 -18.78 -9.18 1.50
N LEU A 155 -17.49 -8.87 1.54
CA LEU A 155 -16.82 -8.39 2.75
C LEU A 155 -16.59 -6.89 2.61
N LYS A 156 -17.11 -6.13 3.57
CA LYS A 156 -16.88 -4.69 3.70
C LYS A 156 -15.97 -4.47 4.88
N LEU A 157 -14.76 -4.00 4.63
CA LEU A 157 -13.79 -3.66 5.66
C LEU A 157 -13.86 -2.15 5.92
N ASN A 158 -13.78 -1.77 7.19
CA ASN A 158 -13.53 -0.41 7.62
C ASN A 158 -12.32 -0.41 8.55
N MET A 159 -11.26 0.30 8.19
CA MET A 159 -10.04 0.40 8.96
C MET A 159 -9.58 1.85 9.05
N ALA A 160 -9.08 2.25 10.22
CA ALA A 160 -8.28 3.46 10.36
C ALA A 160 -6.85 3.12 10.79
N LEU A 161 -5.87 3.67 10.09
CA LEU A 161 -4.44 3.44 10.24
C LEU A 161 -3.71 4.78 10.35
N ASN A 162 -2.99 4.98 11.44
CA ASN A 162 -2.00 6.04 11.54
C ASN A 162 -0.71 5.58 10.86
N LEU A 163 -0.24 6.35 9.88
CA LEU A 163 1.00 6.07 9.17
C LEU A 163 1.88 7.31 9.15
N SER A 164 3.16 7.15 9.47
CA SER A 164 4.13 8.23 9.52
C SER A 164 5.32 7.93 8.62
N GLY A 165 5.94 8.98 8.09
CA GLY A 165 7.07 8.84 7.18
C GLY A 165 7.77 10.14 6.87
N THR A 166 8.73 10.03 5.95
CA THR A 166 9.48 11.14 5.36
C THR A 166 9.47 10.97 3.84
N GLY A 167 9.59 12.05 3.07
CA GLY A 167 9.58 11.95 1.61
C GLY A 167 8.18 11.70 1.08
N ASP A 168 7.96 10.61 0.34
CA ASP A 168 6.68 10.31 -0.28
C ASP A 168 5.74 9.42 0.56
N LEU A 169 4.45 9.74 0.43
CA LEU A 169 3.35 8.84 0.71
C LEU A 169 2.79 8.35 -0.63
N SER A 170 2.84 7.04 -0.81
CA SER A 170 2.36 6.34 -1.99
C SER A 170 1.29 5.31 -1.60
N VAL A 171 0.17 5.28 -2.30
CA VAL A 171 -0.92 4.31 -2.07
C VAL A 171 -1.22 3.56 -3.36
N VAL A 172 -1.10 2.23 -3.34
CA VAL A 172 -1.41 1.41 -4.51
C VAL A 172 -2.93 1.28 -4.68
N PRO A 173 -3.51 1.64 -5.85
CA PRO A 173 -4.93 1.49 -6.15
C PRO A 173 -5.30 0.02 -6.38
N ALA A 174 -5.33 -0.77 -5.30
CA ALA A 174 -5.52 -2.21 -5.32
C ALA A 174 -6.94 -2.66 -5.73
N GLY A 175 -7.92 -1.76 -5.68
CA GLY A 175 -9.29 -2.04 -6.09
C GLY A 175 -9.49 -1.91 -7.60
N ARG A 176 -10.46 -2.65 -8.16
CA ARG A 176 -10.89 -2.43 -9.56
C ARG A 176 -11.36 -1.01 -9.81
N ASN A 177 -11.96 -0.39 -8.81
CA ASN A 177 -12.18 1.05 -8.73
C ASN A 177 -11.49 1.55 -7.46
N SER A 178 -10.51 2.44 -7.60
CA SER A 178 -9.79 2.99 -6.46
C SER A 178 -9.87 4.50 -6.45
N GLU A 179 -10.22 5.07 -5.31
CA GLU A 179 -10.27 6.52 -5.08
C GLU A 179 -9.46 6.87 -3.84
N MET A 180 -8.69 7.95 -3.93
CA MET A 180 -7.96 8.49 -2.78
C MET A 180 -8.23 9.98 -2.67
N THR A 181 -8.62 10.44 -1.48
CA THR A 181 -8.63 11.86 -1.11
C THR A 181 -7.58 12.08 -0.03
N LEU A 182 -6.70 13.05 -0.24
CA LEU A 182 -5.70 13.43 0.76
C LEU A 182 -5.78 14.94 1.00
N THR A 183 -5.93 15.31 2.26
CA THR A 183 -5.80 16.69 2.74
C THR A 183 -4.52 16.81 3.55
N SER A 184 -3.77 17.90 3.39
CA SER A 184 -2.53 18.13 4.12
C SER A 184 -2.33 19.60 4.45
N ASN A 185 -1.68 19.90 5.57
CA ASN A 185 -1.28 21.27 5.95
C ASN A 185 -0.04 21.77 5.17
N TRP A 186 0.56 20.95 4.31
CA TRP A 186 1.78 21.30 3.59
C TRP A 186 1.49 22.12 2.31
N PRO A 187 2.07 23.32 2.13
CA PRO A 187 1.74 24.19 1.00
C PRO A 187 2.49 23.84 -0.30
N HIS A 188 3.48 22.94 -0.26
CA HIS A 188 4.36 22.64 -1.39
C HIS A 188 4.35 21.15 -1.76
N PRO A 189 3.20 20.54 -2.11
CA PRO A 189 3.18 19.15 -2.53
C PRO A 189 3.89 18.95 -3.86
N SER A 190 4.62 17.84 -3.97
CA SER A 190 5.08 17.33 -5.26
C SER A 190 4.26 16.10 -5.62
N PHE A 191 3.35 16.26 -6.57
CA PHE A 191 2.55 15.14 -7.10
C PHE A 191 3.41 14.36 -8.10
N LEU A 192 3.69 13.10 -7.77
CA LEU A 192 4.60 12.23 -8.51
C LEU A 192 3.92 10.90 -8.84
N GLY A 193 4.63 10.03 -9.56
CA GLY A 193 4.21 8.66 -9.81
C GLY A 193 3.35 8.47 -11.05
N ASP A 194 2.75 7.28 -11.14
CA ASP A 194 2.03 6.80 -12.33
C ASP A 194 0.64 7.43 -12.51
N PHE A 195 0.12 8.08 -11.46
CA PHE A 195 -1.19 8.69 -11.42
C PHE A 195 -1.15 10.09 -10.82
N LEU A 196 -1.41 11.10 -11.66
CA LEU A 196 -1.62 12.47 -11.19
C LEU A 196 -3.03 12.62 -10.59
N PRO A 197 -3.22 13.54 -9.62
CA PRO A 197 -4.55 13.83 -9.08
C PRO A 197 -5.49 14.29 -10.19
N ALA A 198 -6.71 13.76 -10.20
CA ALA A 198 -7.79 14.22 -11.07
C ALA A 198 -8.29 15.62 -10.67
N LYS A 199 -8.23 15.94 -9.37
CA LYS A 199 -8.49 17.28 -8.83
C LYS A 199 -7.46 17.61 -7.77
N ARG A 200 -7.03 18.87 -7.72
CA ARG A 200 -6.14 19.38 -6.68
C ARG A 200 -6.38 20.87 -6.43
N GLU A 201 -6.27 21.24 -5.16
CA GLU A 201 -6.25 22.62 -4.69
C GLU A 201 -5.03 22.78 -3.79
N VAL A 202 -4.22 23.81 -4.03
CA VAL A 202 -2.99 24.09 -3.28
C VAL A 202 -3.02 25.55 -2.85
N SER A 203 -2.72 25.81 -1.58
CA SER A 203 -2.73 27.12 -0.95
C SER A 203 -1.55 27.25 0.02
N GLU A 204 -1.32 28.45 0.55
CA GLU A 204 -0.32 28.67 1.61
C GLU A 204 -0.64 27.90 2.90
N SER A 205 -1.90 27.51 3.12
CA SER A 205 -2.34 26.75 4.28
C SER A 205 -2.26 25.22 4.13
N GLY A 206 -1.96 24.73 2.92
CA GLY A 206 -1.99 23.30 2.62
C GLY A 206 -2.53 22.93 1.25
N PHE A 207 -2.76 21.65 1.04
CA PHE A 207 -3.37 21.12 -0.18
C PHE A 207 -4.51 20.13 0.09
N GLN A 208 -5.39 19.98 -0.89
CA GLN A 208 -6.31 18.85 -1.02
C GLN A 208 -6.18 18.28 -2.42
N ALA A 209 -6.06 16.96 -2.54
CA ALA A 209 -5.93 16.27 -3.80
C ALA A 209 -6.81 15.00 -3.84
N GLN A 210 -7.35 14.71 -5.02
CA GLN A 210 -8.19 13.56 -5.29
C GLN A 210 -7.65 12.78 -6.48
N TRP A 211 -7.44 11.49 -6.29
CA TRP A 211 -7.02 10.55 -7.33
C TRP A 211 -8.14 9.54 -7.58
N GLN A 212 -8.18 9.05 -8.80
CA GLN A 212 -9.04 7.95 -9.19
C GLN A 212 -8.27 7.05 -10.17
N SER A 213 -8.45 5.74 -10.05
CA SER A 213 -7.94 4.77 -11.00
C SER A 213 -8.94 3.64 -11.20
N SER A 214 -8.87 3.02 -12.38
CA SER A 214 -9.64 1.84 -12.73
C SER A 214 -8.72 0.67 -13.05
N TRP A 215 -9.24 -0.55 -12.90
CA TRP A 215 -8.53 -1.81 -13.12
C TRP A 215 -7.73 -1.86 -14.43
N PHE A 216 -8.27 -1.28 -15.50
CA PHE A 216 -7.63 -1.24 -16.82
C PHE A 216 -6.29 -0.48 -16.82
N ALA A 217 -6.10 0.45 -15.89
CA ALA A 217 -4.90 1.26 -15.83
C ALA A 217 -3.74 0.58 -15.07
N ASN A 218 -4.01 -0.42 -14.22
CA ASN A 218 -3.03 -0.88 -13.23
C ASN A 218 -2.45 -2.28 -13.48
N ASN A 219 -3.09 -3.11 -14.34
CA ASN A 219 -2.77 -4.52 -14.61
C ASN A 219 -2.39 -5.37 -13.35
N LEU A 220 -2.97 -5.03 -12.20
CA LEU A 220 -2.58 -5.62 -10.91
C LEU A 220 -2.94 -7.11 -10.84
N GLY A 221 -4.02 -7.53 -11.50
CA GLY A 221 -4.45 -8.94 -11.52
C GLY A 221 -3.37 -9.89 -12.04
N GLU A 222 -2.71 -9.55 -13.15
CA GLU A 222 -1.61 -10.37 -13.69
C GLU A 222 -0.41 -10.39 -12.75
N ARG A 223 -0.08 -9.24 -12.15
CA ARG A 223 1.04 -9.13 -11.20
C ARG A 223 0.81 -9.97 -9.95
N PHE A 224 -0.39 -9.97 -9.38
CA PHE A 224 -0.75 -10.81 -8.24
C PHE A 224 -0.96 -12.29 -8.62
N ALA A 225 -1.42 -12.59 -9.83
CA ALA A 225 -1.63 -13.97 -10.29
C ALA A 225 -0.32 -14.72 -10.55
N SER A 226 0.76 -14.02 -10.88
CA SER A 226 2.06 -14.64 -11.16
C SER A 226 2.68 -15.33 -9.94
N GLY A 227 2.22 -15.03 -8.72
CA GLY A 227 2.59 -15.72 -7.47
C GLY A 227 4.06 -15.63 -7.05
N ASN A 228 4.92 -15.04 -7.89
CA ASN A 228 6.37 -14.94 -7.73
C ASN A 228 6.86 -13.50 -7.56
N ASP A 229 5.99 -12.50 -7.74
CA ASP A 229 6.43 -11.12 -7.80
C ASP A 229 6.46 -10.51 -6.39
N THR A 230 7.65 -10.53 -5.78
CA THR A 230 8.00 -9.78 -4.56
C THR A 230 8.08 -8.27 -4.82
N GLY A 231 7.86 -7.82 -6.06
CA GLY A 231 7.98 -6.44 -6.51
C GLY A 231 6.85 -5.50 -6.12
N TRP A 232 6.30 -5.59 -4.89
CA TRP A 232 5.22 -4.70 -4.43
C TRP A 232 5.65 -3.23 -4.46
N GLU A 233 6.95 -2.99 -4.24
CA GLU A 233 7.61 -1.69 -4.40
C GLU A 233 7.48 -1.10 -5.81
N ASN A 234 7.23 -1.92 -6.84
CA ASN A 234 7.14 -1.49 -8.24
C ASN A 234 5.69 -1.33 -8.73
N PHE A 235 4.69 -1.52 -7.87
CA PHE A 235 3.30 -1.31 -8.27
C PHE A 235 3.00 0.17 -8.51
N PRO A 236 2.22 0.49 -9.54
CA PRO A 236 1.87 1.88 -9.79
C PRO A 236 1.02 2.42 -8.64
N ALA A 237 1.20 3.69 -8.26
CA ALA A 237 0.63 4.24 -7.04
C ALA A 237 0.15 5.69 -7.20
N PHE A 238 -0.80 6.08 -6.35
CA PHE A 238 -1.10 7.49 -6.07
C PHE A 238 -0.01 8.02 -5.15
N SER A 239 0.81 8.96 -5.62
CA SER A 239 1.99 9.43 -4.87
C SER A 239 2.00 10.93 -4.69
N VAL A 240 2.34 11.35 -3.47
CA VAL A 240 2.67 12.74 -3.14
C VAL A 240 3.93 12.76 -2.30
N ALA A 241 4.88 13.60 -2.68
CA ALA A 241 6.09 13.86 -1.92
C ALA A 241 5.99 15.19 -1.17
N VAL A 242 6.45 15.16 0.08
CA VAL A 242 6.70 16.36 0.88
C VAL A 242 8.12 16.81 0.57
N THR A 243 8.27 17.79 -0.32
CA THR A 243 9.59 18.29 -0.74
C THR A 243 10.12 19.35 0.22
N THR A 244 11.43 19.33 0.49
CA THR A 244 12.13 20.45 1.12
C THR A 244 12.30 21.61 0.13
N PRO A 245 11.97 22.87 0.47
CA PRO A 245 12.33 24.03 -0.35
C PRO A 245 13.84 24.17 -0.61
N ALA A 246 14.67 23.60 0.28
CA ALA A 246 16.13 23.61 0.17
C ALA A 246 16.67 22.85 -1.05
N ASP A 247 15.95 21.83 -1.56
CA ASP A 247 16.42 21.05 -2.73
C ASP A 247 16.44 21.87 -4.02
N GLN A 248 15.55 22.87 -4.15
CA GLN A 248 15.55 23.80 -5.28
C GLN A 248 16.68 24.86 -5.18
N TYR A 249 17.03 25.29 -3.96
CA TYR A 249 18.11 26.26 -3.74
C TYR A 249 19.51 25.60 -3.87
N GLN A 250 19.68 24.35 -3.43
CA GLN A 250 20.97 23.65 -3.57
C GLN A 250 21.29 23.28 -5.03
N LEU A 251 20.29 23.01 -5.86
CA LEU A 251 20.48 22.83 -7.31
C LEU A 251 20.97 24.12 -7.98
N THR A 252 20.50 25.28 -7.50
CA THR A 252 20.92 26.59 -8.03
C THR A 252 22.35 26.95 -7.57
N ASP A 253 22.69 26.71 -6.30
CA ASP A 253 24.02 27.04 -5.74
C ASP A 253 25.17 26.22 -6.38
N ARG A 254 24.91 24.97 -6.81
CA ARG A 254 25.89 24.18 -7.57
C ARG A 254 26.11 24.73 -8.98
N ALA A 255 25.05 25.11 -9.68
CA ALA A 255 25.17 25.66 -11.03
C ALA A 255 26.00 26.97 -11.05
N THR A 256 25.83 27.83 -10.04
CA THR A 256 26.60 29.08 -9.94
C THR A 256 28.07 28.85 -9.60
N LYS A 257 28.39 27.85 -8.77
CA LYS A 257 29.79 27.51 -8.43
C LYS A 257 30.58 26.93 -9.60
N TYR A 258 29.94 26.21 -10.52
CA TYR A 258 30.60 25.72 -11.75
C TYR A 258 30.64 26.75 -12.89
N ALA A 259 29.75 27.75 -12.90
CA ALA A 259 29.81 28.83 -13.90
C ALA A 259 31.08 29.70 -13.75
N ILE A 260 31.61 29.85 -12.54
CA ILE A 260 32.86 30.59 -12.28
C ILE A 260 34.10 29.83 -12.80
N LEU A 261 34.02 28.51 -12.98
CA LEU A 261 35.14 27.69 -13.49
C LEU A 261 35.26 27.68 -15.03
N LEU A 262 34.27 28.23 -15.75
CA LEU A 262 34.23 28.30 -17.21
C LEU A 262 34.61 29.68 -17.77
N ILE A 263 34.94 30.66 -16.92
CA ILE A 263 35.35 32.02 -17.32
C ILE A 263 36.73 32.38 -16.70
N ALA A 264 37.66 31.42 -16.66
CA ALA A 264 39.06 31.66 -16.29
C ALA A 264 39.99 31.05 -17.34
#